data_AF-A0A916HNR2-F1
#
_entry.id   AF-A0A916HNR2-F1
#
_cell.length_a   1.000
_cell.length_b   1.000
_cell.length_c   1.000
_cell.angle_alpha   90.00
_cell.angle_beta   90.00
_cell.angle_gamma   90.00
#
_symmetry.space_group_name_H-M   'P 1'
#
loop_
_entity.id
_entity.type
_entity.pdbx_description
1 polymer ?
#
loop_
_entity_poly.entity_id
_entity_poly.type
_entity_poly.pdbx_seq_one_letter_code
_entity_poly.pdbx_strand_id
1 'polypeptide(L)'
;MTYRKRTVAVLAILYLFIFMGSAALADPAKVSRTKLDNGLTVVIEEEHSAPVVSIQMWVRVGSADEPKKLAGISHVFEHMLFKGTEKRGVG
;
A
#
# COMPACT_ATOMS: atom_id res chain seq x y z
N MET A 1 13.31 -20.03 -50.81
CA MET A 1 12.92 -18.72 -50.24
C MET A 1 11.67 -18.79 -49.32
N THR A 2 10.99 -19.93 -49.23
CA THR A 2 9.75 -20.12 -48.44
C THR A 2 10.00 -20.47 -46.96
N TYR A 3 11.11 -21.14 -46.65
CA TYR A 3 11.44 -21.59 -45.29
C TYR A 3 11.75 -20.42 -44.33
N ARG A 4 12.54 -19.43 -44.78
CA ARG A 4 12.91 -18.22 -44.01
C ARG A 4 11.70 -17.38 -43.59
N LYS A 5 10.65 -17.32 -44.43
CA LYS A 5 9.41 -16.58 -44.13
C LYS A 5 8.58 -17.27 -43.04
N ARG A 6 8.59 -18.61 -42.99
CA ARG A 6 7.92 -19.40 -41.95
C ARG A 6 8.63 -19.29 -40.60
N THR A 7 9.97 -19.32 -40.57
CA THR A 7 10.74 -19.16 -39.33
C THR A 7 10.55 -17.77 -38.72
N VAL A 8 10.55 -16.72 -39.53
CA VAL A 8 10.30 -15.34 -39.04
C VAL A 8 8.87 -15.19 -38.52
N ALA A 9 7.87 -15.81 -39.16
CA ALA A 9 6.49 -15.79 -38.68
C ALA A 9 6.34 -16.51 -37.32
N VAL A 10 6.99 -17.66 -37.13
CA VAL A 10 6.97 -18.39 -35.87
C VAL A 10 7.64 -17.61 -34.74
N LEU A 11 8.79 -16.96 -35.01
CA LEU A 11 9.47 -16.12 -34.03
C LEU A 11 8.66 -14.86 -33.67
N ALA A 12 7.98 -14.25 -34.64
CA ALA A 12 7.10 -13.11 -34.38
C ALA A 12 5.88 -13.51 -33.53
N ILE A 13 5.30 -14.69 -33.76
CA ILE A 13 4.19 -15.22 -32.95
C ILE A 13 4.66 -15.55 -31.54
N LEU A 14 5.84 -16.18 -31.38
CA LEU A 14 6.44 -16.44 -30.07
C LEU A 14 6.72 -15.14 -29.30
N TYR A 15 7.27 -14.14 -29.99
CA TYR A 15 7.53 -12.83 -29.39
C TYR A 15 6.22 -12.14 -28.96
N LEU A 16 5.18 -12.22 -29.79
CA LEU A 16 3.85 -11.67 -29.47
C LEU A 16 3.23 -12.40 -28.26
N PHE A 17 3.37 -13.73 -28.18
CA PHE A 17 2.90 -14.53 -27.04
C PHE A 17 3.63 -14.18 -25.74
N ILE A 18 4.95 -14.02 -25.80
CA ILE A 18 5.78 -13.62 -24.64
C ILE A 18 5.39 -12.20 -24.19
N PHE A 19 5.24 -11.26 -25.13
CA PHE A 19 4.88 -9.87 -24.83
C PHE A 19 3.47 -9.74 -24.22
N MET A 20 2.50 -10.53 -24.70
CA MET A 20 1.12 -10.52 -24.20
C MET A 20 0.99 -11.20 -22.82
N GLY A 21 1.81 -12.22 -22.53
CA GLY A 21 1.86 -12.89 -21.24
C GLY A 21 2.38 -12.01 -20.09
N SER A 22 3.32 -11.10 -20.37
CA SER A 22 3.86 -10.18 -19.35
C SER A 22 2.86 -9.13 -18.88
N ALA A 23 1.91 -8.71 -19.72
CA ALA A 23 0.87 -7.75 -19.34
C ALA A 23 -0.18 -8.35 -18.38
N ALA A 24 -0.35 -9.68 -18.38
CA ALA A 24 -1.31 -10.37 -17.53
C ALA A 24 -0.82 -10.65 -16.10
N LEU A 25 0.50 -10.48 -15.84
CA LEU A 25 1.10 -10.65 -14.51
C LEU A 25 1.11 -9.36 -13.67
N ALA A 26 0.72 -8.24 -14.26
CA ALA A 26 0.51 -7.01 -13.50
C ALA A 26 -0.85 -7.11 -12.81
N ASP A 27 -0.86 -7.56 -11.55
CA ASP A 27 -2.03 -7.44 -10.70
C ASP A 27 -2.13 -5.95 -10.28
N PRO A 28 -3.13 -5.19 -10.75
CA PRO A 28 -3.32 -3.85 -10.26
C PRO A 28 -3.81 -3.97 -8.82
N ALA A 29 -2.90 -3.90 -7.85
CA ALA A 29 -3.22 -3.87 -6.43
C ALA A 29 -4.47 -3.00 -6.22
N LYS A 30 -5.57 -3.64 -5.82
CA LYS A 30 -6.90 -3.03 -5.87
C LYS A 30 -7.07 -2.12 -4.67
N VAL A 31 -6.47 -0.93 -4.74
CA VAL A 31 -6.60 0.08 -3.69
C VAL A 31 -8.03 0.60 -3.65
N SER A 32 -8.72 0.39 -2.54
CA SER A 32 -10.03 0.94 -2.27
C SER A 32 -9.95 2.07 -1.24
N ARG A 33 -10.80 3.09 -1.41
CA ARG A 33 -10.86 4.25 -0.51
C ARG A 33 -12.30 4.48 -0.10
N THR A 34 -12.53 4.57 1.21
CA THR A 34 -13.83 4.89 1.78
C THR A 34 -13.70 5.97 2.85
N LYS A 35 -14.80 6.67 3.13
CA LYS A 35 -14.88 7.67 4.20
C LYS A 35 -15.96 7.22 5.17
N LEU A 36 -15.60 7.08 6.44
CA LEU A 36 -16.52 6.71 7.50
C LEU A 36 -17.42 7.90 7.89
N ASP A 37 -18.51 7.62 8.59
CA ASP A 37 -19.46 8.63 9.06
C ASP A 37 -18.82 9.68 9.97
N ASN A 38 -17.79 9.29 10.74
CA ASN A 38 -17.01 10.20 11.58
C ASN A 38 -15.97 11.04 10.80
N GLY A 39 -15.91 10.90 9.47
CA GLY A 39 -15.03 11.64 8.59
C GLY A 39 -13.66 11.02 8.32
N LEU A 40 -13.30 9.91 9.00
CA LEU A 40 -12.03 9.22 8.78
C LEU A 40 -11.97 8.64 7.36
N THR A 41 -10.87 8.91 6.65
CA THR A 41 -10.58 8.26 5.37
C THR A 41 -9.85 6.94 5.62
N VAL A 42 -10.38 5.85 5.10
CA VAL A 42 -9.78 4.52 5.16
C VAL A 42 -9.35 4.14 3.75
N VAL A 43 -8.09 3.71 3.62
CA VAL A 43 -7.52 3.19 2.38
C VAL A 43 -7.11 1.74 2.63
N ILE A 44 -7.57 0.83 1.78
CA ILE A 44 -7.31 -0.60 1.89
C ILE A 44 -6.67 -1.06 0.59
N GLU A 45 -5.53 -1.71 0.72
CA GLU A 45 -4.85 -2.45 -0.34
C GLU A 45 -4.86 -3.92 0.07
N GLU A 46 -5.50 -4.76 -0.75
CA GLU A 46 -5.58 -6.19 -0.52
C GLU A 46 -4.39 -6.88 -1.19
N GLU A 47 -3.65 -7.66 -0.41
CA GLU A 47 -2.42 -8.33 -0.84
C GLU A 47 -2.40 -9.76 -0.25
N HIS A 48 -2.33 -10.78 -1.12
CA HIS A 48 -2.44 -12.19 -0.74
C HIS A 48 -1.11 -12.96 -0.79
N SER A 49 0.01 -12.31 -1.08
CA SER A 49 1.33 -12.97 -1.13
C SER A 49 1.85 -13.45 0.22
N ALA A 50 1.35 -12.90 1.34
CA ALA A 50 1.76 -13.30 2.69
C ALA A 50 0.60 -13.21 3.70
N PRO A 51 0.52 -14.11 4.71
CA PRO A 51 -0.52 -14.12 5.74
C PRO A 51 -0.23 -13.10 6.85
N VAL A 52 0.02 -11.85 6.49
CA VAL A 52 0.31 -10.75 7.42
C VAL A 52 -0.52 -9.53 7.07
N VAL A 53 -0.76 -8.66 8.06
CA VAL A 53 -1.49 -7.40 7.88
C VAL A 53 -0.65 -6.25 8.42
N SER A 54 -0.56 -5.17 7.66
CA SER A 54 0.02 -3.90 8.11
C SER A 54 -1.09 -2.87 8.29
N ILE A 55 -1.07 -2.15 9.40
CA ILE A 55 -2.05 -1.10 9.71
C ILE A 55 -1.27 0.17 10.02
N GLN A 56 -1.67 1.28 9.40
CA GLN A 56 -1.12 2.60 9.64
C GLN A 56 -2.25 3.58 9.95
N MET A 57 -2.02 4.46 10.93
CA MET A 57 -2.94 5.54 11.26
C MET A 57 -2.17 6.85 11.24
N TRP A 58 -2.73 7.84 10.55
CA TRP A 58 -2.10 9.13 10.33
C TRP A 58 -2.97 10.22 10.92
N VAL A 59 -2.38 11.07 11.76
CA VAL A 59 -3.02 12.25 12.30
C VAL A 59 -2.39 13.47 11.64
N ARG A 60 -3.20 14.41 11.15
CA ARG A 60 -2.73 15.61 10.46
C ARG A 60 -2.30 16.69 11.47
N VAL A 61 -1.35 16.35 12.33
CA VAL A 61 -0.72 17.25 13.30
C VAL A 61 0.63 16.66 13.72
N GLY A 62 1.60 17.49 14.10
CA GLY A 62 2.88 17.03 14.62
C GLY A 62 3.65 18.13 15.34
N SER A 63 4.96 17.95 15.49
CA SER A 63 5.84 18.90 16.19
C SER A 63 5.84 20.30 15.57
N ALA A 64 5.58 20.40 14.26
CA ALA A 64 5.45 21.67 13.55
C ALA A 64 4.26 22.52 14.01
N ASP A 65 3.24 21.90 14.60
CA ASP A 65 2.01 22.56 15.06
C ASP A 65 2.07 22.93 16.55
N GLU A 66 3.18 22.64 17.23
CA GLU A 66 3.31 22.85 18.67
C GLU A 66 3.56 24.33 19.02
N PRO A 67 2.92 24.85 20.08
CA PRO A 67 3.35 26.11 20.64
C PRO A 67 4.73 25.95 21.28
N LYS A 68 5.62 26.94 21.12
CA LYS A 68 7.00 26.90 21.63
C LYS A 68 7.14 26.47 23.10
N LYS A 69 6.14 26.81 23.94
CA LYS A 69 6.12 26.46 25.37
C LYS A 69 5.91 24.97 25.65
N LEU A 70 5.39 24.22 24.68
CA LEU A 70 5.09 22.79 24.78
C LEU A 70 5.89 21.97 23.76
N ALA A 71 7.06 22.46 23.34
CA ALA A 71 7.89 21.77 22.37
C ALA A 71 8.20 20.32 22.82
N GLY A 72 7.92 19.35 21.95
CA GLY A 72 8.06 17.92 22.19
C GLY A 72 6.81 17.20 22.71
N ILE A 73 5.70 17.91 22.94
CA ILE A 73 4.46 17.29 23.46
C ILE A 73 3.85 16.25 22.50
N SER A 74 3.92 16.46 21.18
CA SER A 74 3.44 15.52 20.17
C SER A 74 4.20 14.21 20.24
N HIS A 75 5.52 14.28 20.44
CA HIS A 75 6.38 13.11 20.59
C HIS A 75 6.11 12.39 21.92
N VAL A 76 5.88 13.13 23.00
CA VAL A 76 5.44 12.53 24.26
C VAL A 76 4.09 11.82 24.07
N PHE A 77 3.13 12.43 23.38
CA PHE A 77 1.85 11.78 23.08
C PHE A 77 2.03 10.50 22.27
N GLU A 78 2.89 10.52 21.25
CA GLU A 78 3.24 9.32 20.47
C GLU A 78 3.75 8.19 21.37
N HIS A 79 4.66 8.47 22.29
CA HIS A 79 5.12 7.48 23.27
C HIS A 79 4.01 6.99 24.20
N MET A 80 3.13 7.88 24.62
CA MET A 80 2.06 7.57 25.56
C MET A 80 0.93 6.75 24.93
N LEU A 81 0.76 6.77 23.60
CA LEU A 81 -0.21 5.90 22.90
C LEU A 81 0.02 4.41 23.20
N PHE A 82 1.26 4.02 23.50
CA PHE A 82 1.63 2.64 23.81
C PHE A 82 1.61 2.31 25.30
N LYS A 83 1.17 3.24 26.16
CA LYS A 83 1.13 3.06 27.62
C LYS A 83 -0.25 2.66 28.14
N GLY A 84 -1.05 2.03 27.28
CA GLY A 84 -2.36 1.49 27.61
C GLY A 84 -3.51 2.45 27.29
N THR A 85 -4.70 1.87 27.23
CA THR A 85 -5.98 2.53 27.02
C THR A 85 -6.98 2.07 28.09
N GLU A 86 -8.16 2.66 28.13
CA GLU A 86 -9.23 2.21 29.04
C GLU A 86 -9.59 0.71 28.85
N LYS A 87 -9.40 0.16 27.65
CA LYS A 87 -9.83 -1.20 27.29
C LYS A 87 -8.68 -2.20 27.13
N ARG A 88 -7.42 -1.74 27.08
CA ARG A 88 -6.23 -2.56 26.85
C ARG A 88 -5.10 -2.06 27.74
N GLY A 89 -4.44 -2.96 28.46
CA GLY A 89 -3.29 -2.63 29.30
C GLY A 89 -2.06 -2.21 28.48
N VAL A 90 -0.93 -2.05 29.17
CA VAL A 90 0.37 -1.80 28.51
C VAL A 90 0.82 -3.08 27.83
N GLY A 91 1.03 -3.04 26.51
CA GLY A 91 1.47 -4.19 25.70
C GLY A 91 0.32 -5.04 25.21
#